data_AF-A0AAE0GE00-F1
#
_entry.id   AF-A0AAE0GE00-F1
#
_cell.length_a   1.000
_cell.length_b   1.000
_cell.length_c   1.000
_cell.angle_alpha   90.00
_cell.angle_beta   90.00
_cell.angle_gamma   90.00
#
_symmetry.space_group_name_H-M   'P 1'
#
loop_
_entity.id
_entity.type
_entity.pdbx_description
1 polymer ?
#
loop_
_entity_poly.entity_id
_entity_poly.type
_entity_poly.pdbx_seq_one_letter_code
_entity_poly.pdbx_strand_id
1 'polypeptide(L)'
;MGTYWPLVAGLPCPGVGSWGLLLGPLIVDYALGELSQDDFRRGGVIQCSDSAQRTSLLFTRIYAGVSHGVSAKDLLQQGVSPALTKQMVKKFTQADPQPSPLHTLRRVQVEALGGESWVADAACASQMGTTLGDFEEEAFAQTALQWVCTHQATLQEPFEVTTSLDYLSEMHRIDPAFACSGRTPKTVAQSMEAYMLTTVKFEDDAAFEINPRGISGFWQEDTCIPAGTTVSIPYVGKTEVPDRFSDPSSPYTVRISEILSLKRLIYEGQQLGNCLQDRRDSQMKYIQRARQRSSSFWSLTFVRGTEVEYQCLIEVWHLRRGNIIHQRTAALCLKPAHPCPPSCASHISTTKPTRKTTPLLPEPHWAT
;
A
#
# COMPACT_ATOMS: atom_id res chain seq x y z
N MET A 1 -23.45 -25.75 5.86
CA MET A 1 -23.75 -26.83 4.89
C MET A 1 -22.90 -26.57 3.67
N GLY A 2 -21.86 -27.38 3.42
CA GLY A 2 -20.96 -27.20 2.28
C GLY A 2 -21.59 -27.77 1.01
N THR A 3 -21.74 -26.95 -0.02
CA THR A 3 -22.18 -27.37 -1.36
C THR A 3 -20.98 -27.86 -2.17
N TYR A 4 -20.97 -29.16 -2.50
CA TYR A 4 -20.06 -29.76 -3.48
C TYR A 4 -20.57 -29.47 -4.91
N TRP A 5 -19.68 -29.03 -5.79
CA TRP A 5 -19.96 -28.90 -7.23
C TRP A 5 -19.18 -29.95 -8.02
N PRO A 6 -19.82 -30.75 -8.90
CA PRO A 6 -19.11 -31.61 -9.83
C PRO A 6 -18.62 -30.79 -11.03
N LEU A 7 -17.33 -30.92 -11.36
CA LEU A 7 -16.73 -30.44 -12.61
C LEU A 7 -17.32 -31.23 -13.78
N VAL A 8 -18.13 -30.56 -14.62
CA VAL A 8 -18.61 -31.11 -15.89
C VAL A 8 -17.58 -30.80 -16.97
N ALA A 9 -16.90 -31.82 -17.48
CA ALA A 9 -16.00 -31.71 -18.61
C ALA A 9 -16.81 -31.56 -19.92
N GLY A 10 -16.76 -30.39 -20.54
CA GLY A 10 -17.37 -30.13 -21.85
C GLY A 10 -16.44 -30.49 -23.01
N LEU A 11 -16.95 -31.24 -23.99
CA LEU A 11 -16.27 -31.57 -25.25
C LEU A 11 -16.14 -30.32 -26.16
N PRO A 12 -15.10 -30.21 -27.00
CA PRO A 12 -14.86 -29.02 -27.81
C PRO A 12 -15.82 -28.93 -29.01
N CYS A 13 -16.54 -27.82 -29.12
CA CYS A 13 -17.24 -27.41 -30.34
C CYS A 13 -16.26 -26.70 -31.30
N PRO A 14 -16.19 -27.07 -32.58
CA PRO A 14 -15.32 -26.40 -33.55
C PRO A 14 -15.92 -25.05 -33.96
N GLY A 15 -15.25 -23.94 -33.62
CA GLY A 15 -15.63 -22.60 -34.06
C GLY A 15 -15.50 -21.49 -33.00
N VAL A 16 -15.31 -21.83 -31.73
CA VAL A 16 -15.08 -20.87 -30.65
C VAL A 16 -13.60 -20.92 -30.27
N GLY A 17 -12.82 -19.91 -30.69
CA GLY A 17 -11.39 -19.86 -30.36
C GLY A 17 -11.17 -19.92 -28.85
N SER A 18 -10.19 -20.70 -28.38
CA SER A 18 -9.57 -20.80 -27.03
C SER A 18 -10.40 -20.73 -25.72
N TRP A 19 -11.67 -20.33 -25.71
CA TRP A 19 -12.45 -20.05 -24.49
C TRP A 19 -13.01 -21.32 -23.82
N GLY A 20 -13.06 -22.45 -24.54
CA GLY A 20 -13.69 -23.69 -24.06
C GLY A 20 -12.94 -24.44 -22.95
N LEU A 21 -11.71 -24.03 -22.59
CA LEU A 21 -10.87 -24.75 -21.62
C LEU A 21 -10.65 -24.01 -20.28
N LEU A 22 -11.26 -22.84 -20.06
CA LEU A 22 -10.87 -21.93 -18.97
C LEU A 22 -11.72 -22.01 -17.69
N LEU A 23 -12.77 -22.83 -17.62
CA LEU A 23 -13.65 -22.85 -16.44
C LEU A 23 -13.02 -23.50 -15.18
N GLY A 24 -12.04 -24.39 -15.35
CA GLY A 24 -11.31 -25.01 -14.24
C GLY A 24 -10.29 -24.09 -13.55
N PRO A 25 -9.42 -23.38 -14.30
CA PRO A 25 -8.44 -22.45 -13.73
C PRO A 25 -9.04 -21.17 -13.11
N LEU A 26 -10.17 -20.68 -13.64
CA LEU A 26 -10.77 -19.40 -13.21
C LEU A 26 -11.19 -19.33 -11.73
N ILE A 27 -11.55 -20.46 -11.12
CA ILE A 27 -11.91 -20.52 -9.68
C ILE A 27 -10.65 -20.54 -8.80
N VAL A 28 -9.56 -21.10 -9.33
CA VAL A 28 -8.30 -21.26 -8.61
C VAL A 28 -7.55 -19.92 -8.57
N ASP A 29 -7.43 -19.21 -9.69
CA ASP A 29 -6.64 -17.96 -9.72
C ASP A 29 -7.30 -16.80 -8.94
N TYR A 30 -8.64 -16.78 -8.84
CA TYR A 30 -9.35 -15.72 -8.10
C TYR A 30 -9.19 -15.83 -6.57
N ALA A 31 -8.87 -17.02 -6.07
CA ALA A 31 -8.69 -17.29 -4.64
C ALA A 31 -7.20 -17.37 -4.24
N LEU A 32 -6.28 -17.42 -5.21
CA LEU A 32 -4.86 -17.66 -4.98
C LEU A 32 -4.02 -16.42 -5.29
N GLY A 33 -4.05 -15.46 -4.38
CA GLY A 33 -2.87 -14.62 -4.15
C GLY A 33 -1.75 -15.53 -3.61
N GLU A 34 -0.89 -16.00 -4.51
CA GLU A 34 0.36 -16.73 -4.21
C GLU A 34 0.25 -17.96 -3.28
N LEU A 35 -0.50 -19.00 -3.67
CA LEU A 35 -0.27 -20.34 -3.12
C LEU A 35 0.50 -21.20 -4.13
N SER A 36 1.54 -21.85 -3.63
CA SER A 36 2.29 -22.87 -4.35
C SER A 36 1.34 -23.98 -4.81
N GLN A 37 1.55 -24.55 -6.00
CA GLN A 37 0.84 -25.76 -6.47
C GLN A 37 0.86 -26.90 -5.44
N ASP A 38 1.80 -26.89 -4.50
CA ASP A 38 1.91 -27.87 -3.41
C ASP A 38 0.78 -27.76 -2.36
N ASP A 39 0.22 -26.59 -2.09
CA ASP A 39 -0.83 -26.43 -1.08
C ASP A 39 -2.18 -26.97 -1.56
N PHE A 40 -2.44 -26.87 -2.87
CA PHE A 40 -3.63 -27.47 -3.49
C PHE A 40 -3.60 -29.01 -3.42
N ARG A 41 -2.41 -29.62 -3.57
CA ARG A 41 -2.25 -31.09 -3.47
C ARG A 41 -2.42 -31.63 -2.05
N ARG A 42 -2.29 -30.78 -1.02
CA ARG A 42 -2.40 -31.18 0.40
C ARG A 42 -3.82 -31.11 0.97
N GLY A 43 -4.83 -30.84 0.13
CA GLY A 43 -6.23 -30.77 0.59
C GLY A 43 -6.52 -29.53 1.43
N GLY A 44 -5.77 -28.45 1.23
CA GLY A 44 -6.05 -27.17 1.88
C GLY A 44 -7.44 -26.65 1.51
N VAL A 45 -8.23 -26.27 2.51
CA VAL A 45 -9.49 -25.56 2.29
C VAL A 45 -9.14 -24.12 1.95
N ILE A 46 -9.29 -23.75 0.68
CA ILE A 46 -9.12 -22.36 0.24
C ILE A 46 -10.33 -21.56 0.72
N GLN A 47 -10.12 -20.68 1.71
CA GLN A 47 -11.14 -19.71 2.11
C GLN A 47 -11.15 -18.56 1.09
N CYS A 48 -12.15 -18.55 0.21
CA CYS A 48 -12.41 -17.46 -0.71
C CYS A 48 -13.42 -16.49 -0.08
N SER A 49 -13.14 -15.18 -0.09
CA SER A 49 -14.06 -14.18 0.44
C SER A 49 -15.38 -14.15 -0.34
N ASP A 50 -16.48 -13.76 0.29
CA ASP A 50 -17.79 -13.65 -0.37
C ASP A 50 -17.75 -12.71 -1.59
N SER A 51 -16.96 -11.63 -1.53
CA SER A 51 -16.79 -10.69 -2.64
C SER A 51 -16.02 -11.29 -3.82
N ALA A 52 -14.99 -12.07 -3.54
CA ALA A 52 -14.25 -12.81 -4.56
C ALA A 52 -15.15 -13.84 -5.25
N GLN A 53 -15.91 -14.63 -4.47
CA GLN A 53 -16.87 -15.59 -5.02
C GLN A 53 -17.93 -14.94 -5.92
N ARG A 54 -18.49 -13.80 -5.49
CA ARG A 54 -19.46 -13.05 -6.30
C ARG A 54 -18.87 -12.59 -7.62
N THR A 55 -17.66 -12.02 -7.59
CA THR A 55 -16.99 -11.56 -8.80
C THR A 55 -16.69 -12.72 -9.74
N SER A 56 -16.14 -13.83 -9.24
CA SER A 56 -15.91 -15.02 -10.05
C SER A 56 -17.20 -15.55 -10.69
N LEU A 57 -18.28 -15.66 -9.91
CA LEU A 57 -19.57 -16.14 -10.39
C LEU A 57 -20.14 -15.25 -11.51
N LEU A 58 -20.00 -13.93 -11.39
CA LEU A 58 -20.44 -12.99 -12.44
C LEU A 58 -19.67 -13.20 -13.74
N PHE A 59 -18.34 -13.27 -13.69
CA PHE A 59 -17.54 -13.53 -14.89
C PHE A 59 -17.82 -14.92 -15.48
N THR A 60 -18.01 -15.96 -14.66
CA THR A 60 -18.43 -17.29 -15.14
C THR A 60 -19.76 -17.23 -15.89
N ARG A 61 -20.75 -16.50 -15.37
CA ARG A 61 -22.05 -16.32 -16.04
C ARG A 61 -21.91 -15.57 -17.36
N ILE A 62 -21.03 -14.59 -17.43
CA ILE A 62 -20.75 -13.84 -18.65
C ILE A 62 -20.12 -14.75 -19.70
N TYR A 63 -19.07 -15.50 -19.33
CA TYR A 63 -18.43 -16.44 -20.26
C TYR A 63 -19.40 -17.52 -20.75
N ALA A 64 -20.23 -18.08 -19.86
CA ALA A 64 -21.27 -19.02 -20.23
C ALA A 64 -22.32 -18.38 -21.16
N GLY A 65 -22.78 -17.16 -20.88
CA GLY A 65 -23.74 -16.48 -21.75
C GLY A 65 -23.18 -16.23 -23.15
N VAL A 66 -21.91 -15.80 -23.24
CA VAL A 66 -21.22 -15.60 -24.52
C VAL A 66 -21.09 -16.92 -25.29
N SER A 67 -20.81 -18.04 -24.62
CA SER A 67 -20.75 -19.36 -25.28
C SER A 67 -22.11 -19.83 -25.84
N HIS A 68 -23.22 -19.30 -25.33
CA HIS A 68 -24.57 -19.53 -25.83
C HIS A 68 -25.02 -18.47 -26.87
N GLY A 69 -24.10 -17.66 -27.39
CA GLY A 69 -24.38 -16.68 -28.44
C GLY A 69 -24.97 -15.35 -27.95
N VAL A 70 -25.02 -15.11 -26.64
CA VAL A 70 -25.45 -13.82 -26.09
C VAL A 70 -24.33 -12.79 -26.27
N SER A 71 -24.71 -11.54 -26.55
CA SER A 71 -23.79 -10.42 -26.71
C SER A 71 -22.93 -10.19 -25.46
N ALA A 72 -21.60 -10.29 -25.60
CA ALA A 72 -20.66 -9.99 -24.52
C ALA A 72 -20.83 -8.57 -23.98
N LYS A 73 -21.18 -7.62 -24.84
CA LYS A 73 -21.44 -6.23 -24.45
C LYS A 73 -22.61 -6.13 -23.49
N ASP A 74 -23.71 -6.80 -23.82
CA ASP A 74 -24.93 -6.70 -23.02
C ASP A 74 -24.73 -7.39 -21.67
N LEU A 75 -24.06 -8.55 -21.66
CA LEU A 75 -23.72 -9.26 -20.42
C LEU A 75 -22.75 -8.49 -19.52
N LEU A 76 -21.69 -7.90 -20.09
CA LEU A 76 -20.74 -7.08 -19.32
C LEU A 76 -21.39 -5.79 -18.81
N GLN A 77 -22.23 -5.13 -19.62
CA GLN A 77 -22.91 -3.92 -19.19
C GLN A 77 -23.97 -4.18 -18.12
N GLN A 78 -24.65 -5.33 -18.15
CA GLN A 78 -25.66 -5.70 -17.15
C GLN A 78 -25.05 -6.29 -15.88
N GLY A 79 -23.94 -7.03 -16.00
CA GLY A 79 -23.36 -7.80 -14.91
C GLY A 79 -22.12 -7.19 -14.26
N VAL A 80 -21.46 -6.23 -14.90
CA VAL A 80 -20.16 -5.72 -14.44
C VAL A 80 -20.15 -4.20 -14.32
N SER A 81 -20.31 -3.47 -15.42
CA SER A 81 -20.31 -2.01 -15.36
C SER A 81 -21.11 -1.41 -16.51
N PRO A 82 -22.07 -0.51 -16.24
CA PRO A 82 -22.82 0.17 -17.29
C PRO A 82 -21.96 1.01 -18.22
N ALA A 83 -20.82 1.49 -17.71
CA ALA A 83 -19.99 2.48 -18.38
C ALA A 83 -19.07 1.88 -19.47
N LEU A 84 -19.11 0.57 -19.69
CA LEU A 84 -18.25 -0.10 -20.66
C LEU A 84 -18.61 0.28 -22.10
N THR A 85 -17.63 0.81 -22.82
CA THR A 85 -17.77 1.14 -24.23
C THR A 85 -17.62 -0.11 -25.12
N LYS A 86 -18.09 -0.03 -26.37
CA LYS A 86 -17.89 -1.11 -27.37
C LYS A 86 -16.41 -1.44 -27.56
N GLN A 87 -15.55 -0.43 -27.52
CA GLN A 87 -14.10 -0.61 -27.67
C GLN A 87 -13.49 -1.35 -26.48
N MET A 88 -13.88 -0.99 -25.25
CA MET A 88 -13.47 -1.70 -24.04
C MET A 88 -13.90 -3.16 -24.10
N VAL A 89 -15.17 -3.44 -24.40
CA VAL A 89 -15.66 -4.82 -24.52
C VAL A 89 -14.87 -5.62 -25.54
N LYS A 90 -14.60 -5.05 -26.73
CA LYS A 90 -13.79 -5.72 -27.76
C LYS A 90 -12.39 -6.07 -27.24
N LYS A 91 -11.68 -5.11 -26.63
CA LYS A 91 -10.34 -5.35 -26.08
C LYS A 91 -10.35 -6.39 -24.97
N PHE A 92 -11.34 -6.33 -24.08
CA PHE A 92 -11.52 -7.31 -23.01
C PHE A 92 -11.69 -8.73 -23.57
N THR A 93 -12.54 -8.92 -24.57
CA THR A 93 -12.75 -10.23 -25.23
C THR A 93 -11.56 -10.72 -26.07
N GLN A 94 -10.53 -9.90 -26.26
CA GLN A 94 -9.32 -10.28 -27.00
C GLN A 94 -8.12 -10.47 -26.07
N ALA A 95 -8.23 -10.03 -24.82
CA ALA A 95 -7.16 -10.09 -23.84
C ALA A 95 -7.15 -11.44 -23.12
N ASP A 96 -5.95 -11.86 -22.72
CA ASP A 96 -5.75 -13.01 -21.85
C ASP A 96 -6.21 -12.63 -20.41
N PRO A 97 -7.05 -13.43 -19.73
CA PRO A 97 -7.57 -13.12 -18.39
C PRO A 97 -6.52 -13.28 -17.27
N GLN A 98 -5.35 -12.64 -17.39
CA GLN A 98 -4.24 -12.77 -16.44
C GLN A 98 -4.00 -11.49 -15.61
N PRO A 99 -3.81 -11.58 -14.28
CA PRO A 99 -4.01 -12.76 -13.44
C PRO A 99 -5.49 -13.05 -13.13
N SER A 100 -6.42 -12.14 -13.46
CA SER A 100 -7.86 -12.35 -13.27
C SER A 100 -8.67 -11.57 -14.32
N PRO A 101 -9.93 -11.98 -14.60
CA PRO A 101 -10.82 -11.21 -15.47
C PRO A 101 -11.03 -9.77 -15.00
N LEU A 102 -11.09 -9.52 -13.68
CA LEU A 102 -11.25 -8.16 -13.16
C LEU A 102 -10.02 -7.31 -13.45
N HIS A 103 -8.81 -7.85 -13.29
CA HIS A 103 -7.58 -7.13 -13.67
C HIS A 103 -7.56 -6.83 -15.17
N THR A 104 -7.92 -7.80 -16.01
CA THR A 104 -8.03 -7.59 -17.45
C THR A 104 -9.04 -6.49 -17.79
N LEU A 105 -10.17 -6.43 -17.08
CA LEU A 105 -11.14 -5.35 -17.23
C LEU A 105 -10.53 -3.99 -16.85
N ARG A 106 -9.88 -3.88 -15.68
CA ARG A 106 -9.26 -2.62 -15.22
C ARG A 106 -8.18 -2.15 -16.19
N ARG A 107 -7.34 -3.06 -16.69
CA ARG A 107 -6.33 -2.75 -17.72
C ARG A 107 -6.94 -2.17 -18.98
N VAL A 108 -8.00 -2.81 -19.48
CA VAL A 108 -8.71 -2.36 -20.69
C VAL A 108 -9.41 -1.02 -20.47
N GLN A 109 -10.00 -0.79 -19.29
CA GLN A 109 -10.59 0.50 -18.93
C GLN A 109 -9.53 1.59 -18.96
N VAL A 110 -8.41 1.42 -18.26
CA VAL A 110 -7.31 2.40 -18.24
C VAL A 110 -6.75 2.66 -19.63
N GLU A 111 -6.49 1.61 -20.41
CA GLU A 111 -5.97 1.74 -21.78
C GLU A 111 -6.95 2.51 -22.68
N ALA A 112 -8.26 2.24 -22.56
CA ALA A 112 -9.28 2.95 -23.33
C ALA A 112 -9.44 4.43 -22.91
N LEU A 113 -9.05 4.78 -21.68
CA LEU A 113 -9.01 6.15 -21.17
C LEU A 113 -7.70 6.89 -21.49
N GLY A 114 -6.77 6.25 -22.21
CA GLY A 114 -5.46 6.82 -22.55
C GLY A 114 -4.44 6.79 -21.41
N GLY A 115 -4.68 5.98 -20.38
CA GLY A 115 -3.72 5.75 -19.31
C GLY A 115 -2.56 4.84 -19.73
N GLU A 116 -1.38 5.07 -19.15
CA GLU A 116 -0.21 4.22 -19.34
C GLU A 116 -0.36 2.86 -18.63
N SER A 117 0.40 1.85 -19.06
CA SER A 117 0.31 0.49 -18.52
C SER A 117 0.57 0.40 -17.01
N TRP A 118 1.45 1.25 -16.47
CA TRP A 118 1.73 1.27 -15.03
C TRP A 118 0.56 1.85 -14.21
N VAL A 119 -0.26 2.73 -14.80
CA VAL A 119 -1.51 3.21 -14.16
C VAL A 119 -2.50 2.06 -14.08
N ALA A 120 -2.54 1.21 -15.11
CA ALA A 120 -3.36 0.00 -15.11
C ALA A 120 -2.90 -1.00 -14.04
N ASP A 121 -1.58 -1.20 -13.89
CA ASP A 121 -1.02 -2.04 -12.82
C ASP A 121 -1.39 -1.49 -11.42
N ALA A 122 -1.29 -0.16 -11.23
CA ALA A 122 -1.70 0.50 -9.99
C ALA A 122 -3.22 0.37 -9.72
N ALA A 123 -4.06 0.49 -10.75
CA ALA A 123 -5.50 0.27 -10.64
C ALA A 123 -5.87 -1.19 -10.35
N CYS A 124 -5.04 -2.15 -10.77
CA CYS A 124 -5.21 -3.55 -10.38
C CYS A 124 -4.76 -3.81 -8.94
N ALA A 125 -3.80 -3.03 -8.42
CA ALA A 125 -3.32 -3.14 -7.04
C ALA A 125 -4.24 -2.47 -6.01
N SER A 126 -5.16 -1.61 -6.44
CA SER A 126 -6.13 -0.93 -5.58
C SER A 126 -7.35 -1.83 -5.27
N GLN A 127 -8.24 -1.36 -4.39
CA GLN A 127 -9.43 -2.12 -3.98
C GLN A 127 -10.36 -2.47 -5.16
N MET A 128 -10.41 -1.62 -6.19
CA MET A 128 -11.19 -1.89 -7.41
C MET A 128 -10.60 -3.02 -8.28
N GLY A 129 -9.33 -3.39 -8.09
CA GLY A 129 -8.71 -4.55 -8.73
C GLY A 129 -9.10 -5.86 -8.06
N THR A 130 -9.46 -5.83 -6.77
CA THR A 130 -9.79 -7.03 -5.99
C THR A 130 -11.29 -7.26 -5.86
N THR A 131 -12.08 -6.19 -5.86
CA THR A 131 -13.53 -6.24 -5.66
C THR A 131 -14.27 -5.52 -6.78
N LEU A 132 -15.36 -6.15 -7.23
CA LEU A 132 -16.34 -5.54 -8.12
C LEU A 132 -17.45 -4.92 -7.27
N GLY A 133 -17.68 -3.62 -7.46
CA GLY A 133 -18.75 -2.89 -6.78
C GLY A 133 -20.13 -3.21 -7.34
N ASP A 134 -21.15 -2.57 -6.77
CA ASP A 134 -22.46 -2.54 -7.41
C ASP A 134 -22.47 -1.65 -8.67
N PHE A 135 -23.64 -1.51 -9.29
CA PHE A 135 -23.78 -0.81 -10.55
C PHE A 135 -23.46 0.70 -10.47
N GLU A 136 -23.76 1.33 -9.34
CA GLU A 136 -23.49 2.75 -9.08
C GLU A 136 -22.01 2.94 -8.74
N GLU A 137 -21.47 2.07 -7.88
CA GLU A 137 -20.05 2.06 -7.53
C GLU A 137 -19.16 1.85 -8.76
N GLU A 138 -19.53 0.95 -9.68
CA GLU A 138 -18.77 0.69 -10.91
C GLU A 138 -18.90 1.81 -11.96
N ALA A 139 -20.01 2.55 -11.95
CA ALA A 139 -20.13 3.77 -12.75
C ALA A 139 -19.21 4.87 -12.23
N PHE A 140 -19.12 5.01 -10.90
CA PHE A 140 -18.18 5.93 -10.27
C PHE A 140 -16.73 5.47 -10.44
N ALA A 141 -16.43 4.17 -10.34
CA ALA A 141 -15.10 3.61 -10.55
C ALA A 141 -14.54 3.99 -11.92
N GLN A 142 -15.36 3.97 -12.98
CA GLN A 142 -14.99 4.46 -14.30
C GLN A 142 -14.61 5.96 -14.28
N THR A 143 -15.34 6.78 -13.50
CA THR A 143 -15.04 8.20 -13.32
C THR A 143 -13.73 8.42 -12.56
N ALA A 144 -13.46 7.63 -11.52
CA ALA A 144 -12.20 7.65 -10.77
C ALA A 144 -11.01 7.21 -11.64
N LEU A 145 -11.17 6.16 -12.46
CA LEU A 145 -10.18 5.72 -13.45
C LEU A 145 -9.88 6.82 -14.48
N GLN A 146 -10.92 7.49 -15.00
CA GLN A 146 -10.74 8.63 -15.89
C GLN A 146 -9.94 9.74 -15.21
N TRP A 147 -10.23 10.03 -13.93
CA TRP A 147 -9.53 11.06 -13.18
C TRP A 147 -8.03 10.75 -13.03
N VAL A 148 -7.64 9.52 -12.70
CA VAL A 148 -6.21 9.16 -12.60
C VAL A 148 -5.52 9.15 -13.95
N CYS A 149 -6.20 8.71 -15.02
CA CYS A 149 -5.64 8.74 -16.38
C CYS A 149 -5.40 10.19 -16.84
N THR A 150 -6.31 11.11 -16.54
CA THR A 150 -6.15 12.54 -16.85
C THR A 150 -4.97 13.16 -16.09
N HIS A 151 -4.73 12.74 -14.84
CA HIS A 151 -3.70 13.32 -13.97
C HIS A 151 -2.41 12.49 -13.87
N GLN A 152 -2.24 11.46 -14.70
CA GLN A 152 -1.12 10.52 -14.64
C GLN A 152 0.27 11.18 -14.80
N ALA A 153 0.36 12.34 -15.46
CA ALA A 153 1.62 13.08 -15.55
C ALA A 153 2.03 13.75 -14.22
N THR A 154 1.06 14.00 -13.35
CA THR A 154 1.28 14.59 -12.01
C THR A 154 1.43 13.51 -10.94
N LEU A 155 0.67 12.42 -11.06
CA LEU A 155 0.79 11.23 -10.21
C LEU A 155 2.01 10.44 -10.70
N GLN A 156 3.18 10.65 -10.10
CA GLN A 156 4.43 10.09 -10.64
C GLN A 156 4.69 8.66 -10.18
N GLU A 157 4.03 8.22 -9.10
CA GLU A 157 4.25 6.90 -8.51
C GLU A 157 2.97 6.04 -8.49
N PRO A 158 3.07 4.71 -8.70
CA PRO A 158 1.94 3.78 -8.64
C PRO A 158 1.13 3.88 -7.35
N PHE A 159 1.78 4.16 -6.22
CA PHE A 159 1.11 4.29 -4.93
C PHE A 159 0.15 5.49 -4.90
N GLU A 160 0.48 6.60 -5.55
CA GLU A 160 -0.36 7.81 -5.58
C GLU A 160 -1.65 7.54 -6.35
N VAL A 161 -1.57 6.77 -7.45
CA VAL A 161 -2.73 6.29 -8.20
C VAL A 161 -3.58 5.36 -7.33
N THR A 162 -2.95 4.34 -6.74
CA THR A 162 -3.64 3.33 -5.91
C THR A 162 -4.44 4.00 -4.79
N THR A 163 -3.75 4.83 -3.99
CA THR A 163 -4.34 5.54 -2.85
C THR A 163 -5.40 6.56 -3.26
N SER A 164 -5.22 7.25 -4.38
CA SER A 164 -6.24 8.16 -4.91
C SER A 164 -7.50 7.40 -5.32
N LEU A 165 -7.36 6.25 -5.99
CA LEU A 165 -8.51 5.42 -6.39
C LEU A 165 -9.28 4.90 -5.17
N ASP A 166 -8.57 4.39 -4.16
CA ASP A 166 -9.18 3.90 -2.92
C ASP A 166 -9.90 5.02 -2.17
N TYR A 167 -9.23 6.17 -2.00
CA TYR A 167 -9.82 7.33 -1.35
C TYR A 167 -11.06 7.85 -2.09
N LEU A 168 -10.98 8.01 -3.42
CA LEU A 168 -12.12 8.51 -4.20
C LEU A 168 -13.32 7.56 -4.09
N SER A 169 -13.07 6.25 -4.17
CA SER A 169 -14.12 5.22 -4.04
C SER A 169 -14.73 5.21 -2.65
N GLU A 170 -13.91 5.31 -1.60
CA GLU A 170 -14.37 5.37 -0.21
C GLU A 170 -15.22 6.62 0.05
N MET A 171 -14.80 7.78 -0.46
CA MET A 171 -15.57 9.00 -0.29
C MET A 171 -16.92 8.94 -1.01
N HIS A 172 -16.99 8.29 -2.18
CA HIS A 172 -18.25 8.06 -2.88
C HIS A 172 -19.16 7.07 -2.14
N ARG A 173 -18.58 6.04 -1.52
CA ARG A 173 -19.33 5.09 -0.69
C ARG A 173 -19.94 5.76 0.54
N ILE A 174 -19.26 6.76 1.11
CA ILE A 174 -19.75 7.54 2.26
C ILE A 174 -20.78 8.59 1.82
N ASP A 175 -20.52 9.27 0.71
CA ASP A 175 -21.37 10.30 0.13
C ASP A 175 -21.58 10.04 -1.37
N PRO A 176 -22.73 9.46 -1.76
CA PRO A 176 -23.02 9.19 -3.18
C PRO A 176 -23.05 10.45 -4.07
N ALA A 177 -23.17 11.65 -3.50
CA ALA A 177 -23.06 12.90 -4.24
C ALA A 177 -21.60 13.32 -4.50
N PHE A 178 -20.63 12.62 -3.92
CA PHE A 178 -19.21 12.91 -4.10
C PHE A 178 -18.80 12.75 -5.58
N ALA A 179 -18.15 13.78 -6.11
CA ALA A 179 -17.67 13.81 -7.48
C ALA A 179 -16.15 14.09 -7.57
N CYS A 180 -15.52 13.54 -8.61
CA CYS A 180 -14.12 13.81 -8.95
C CYS A 180 -13.92 15.17 -9.65
N SER A 181 -14.99 15.78 -10.17
CA SER A 181 -14.92 17.05 -10.90
C SER A 181 -14.38 18.17 -10.03
N GLY A 182 -13.50 19.01 -10.59
CA GLY A 182 -12.86 20.12 -9.88
C GLY A 182 -11.76 19.72 -8.88
N ARG A 183 -11.47 18.43 -8.73
CA ARG A 183 -10.40 17.94 -7.84
C ARG A 183 -9.09 17.78 -8.61
N THR A 184 -8.00 18.20 -7.97
CA THR A 184 -6.63 18.03 -8.48
C THR A 184 -5.88 17.03 -7.58
N PRO A 185 -4.77 16.43 -8.04
CA PRO A 185 -3.97 15.53 -7.20
C PRO A 185 -3.60 16.13 -5.85
N LYS A 186 -3.27 17.42 -5.82
CA LYS A 186 -2.98 18.17 -4.59
C LYS A 186 -4.18 18.22 -3.65
N THR A 187 -5.38 18.56 -4.15
CA THR A 187 -6.56 18.68 -3.28
C THR A 187 -7.06 17.31 -2.81
N VAL A 188 -6.91 16.26 -3.62
CA VAL A 188 -7.17 14.87 -3.22
C VAL A 188 -6.20 14.45 -2.12
N ALA A 189 -4.90 14.65 -2.30
CA ALA A 189 -3.90 14.29 -1.27
C ALA A 189 -4.15 15.01 0.07
N GLN A 190 -4.48 16.31 0.04
CA GLN A 190 -4.82 17.07 1.25
C GLN A 190 -6.10 16.56 1.92
N SER A 191 -7.14 16.26 1.13
CA SER A 191 -8.41 15.76 1.66
C SER A 191 -8.25 14.34 2.23
N MET A 192 -7.43 13.51 1.59
CA MET A 192 -7.08 12.17 2.07
C MET A 192 -6.32 12.25 3.40
N GLU A 193 -5.33 13.14 3.53
CA GLU A 193 -4.61 13.36 4.80
C GLU A 193 -5.59 13.78 5.92
N ALA A 194 -6.49 14.72 5.63
CA ALA A 194 -7.51 15.16 6.58
C ALA A 194 -8.48 14.03 6.98
N TYR A 195 -8.97 13.26 6.00
CA TYR A 195 -9.87 12.13 6.24
C TYR A 195 -9.22 11.04 7.09
N MET A 196 -7.93 10.76 6.88
CA MET A 196 -7.22 9.77 7.67
C MET A 196 -6.99 10.24 9.11
N LEU A 197 -6.68 11.52 9.33
CA LEU A 197 -6.53 12.08 10.68
C LEU A 197 -7.83 11.98 11.50
N THR A 198 -8.99 12.07 10.86
CA THR A 198 -10.29 11.99 11.53
C THR A 198 -10.80 10.55 11.70
N THR A 199 -10.44 9.63 10.80
CA THR A 199 -11.06 8.31 10.70
C THR A 199 -10.21 7.19 11.31
N VAL A 200 -8.89 7.32 11.36
CA VAL A 200 -8.03 6.27 11.94
C VAL A 200 -8.17 6.28 13.46
N LYS A 201 -8.91 5.29 13.96
CA LYS A 201 -8.84 4.81 15.34
C LYS A 201 -7.64 3.87 15.43
N PHE A 202 -6.77 4.10 16.41
CA PHE A 202 -5.71 3.15 16.72
C PHE A 202 -6.38 1.93 17.36
N GLU A 203 -6.39 0.82 16.64
CA GLU A 203 -6.50 -0.48 17.31
C GLU A 203 -5.16 -0.76 17.97
N ASP A 204 -5.18 -1.38 19.16
CA ASP A 204 -4.01 -1.50 20.04
C ASP A 204 -2.79 -2.22 19.41
N ASP A 205 -2.96 -2.94 18.29
CA ASP A 205 -1.87 -3.54 17.52
C ASP A 205 -2.20 -3.74 16.03
N ALA A 206 -2.21 -2.65 15.25
CA ALA A 206 -2.35 -2.77 13.79
C ALA A 206 -1.20 -3.59 13.19
N ALA A 207 -1.51 -4.73 12.58
CA ALA A 207 -0.57 -5.56 11.84
C ALA A 207 -0.19 -4.90 10.50
N PHE A 208 1.09 -4.98 10.14
CA PHE A 208 1.59 -4.59 8.83
C PHE A 208 1.80 -5.83 7.97
N GLU A 209 1.51 -5.69 6.68
CA GLU A 209 1.81 -6.74 5.71
C GLU A 209 3.31 -6.81 5.41
N ILE A 210 3.79 -7.99 5.03
CA ILE A 210 5.18 -8.22 4.63
C ILE A 210 5.51 -7.34 3.41
N ASN A 211 6.75 -6.83 3.37
CA ASN A 211 7.21 -5.98 2.28
C ASN A 211 6.90 -6.58 0.89
N PRO A 212 6.39 -5.77 -0.05
CA PRO A 212 5.93 -6.24 -1.36
C PRO A 212 7.04 -6.63 -2.34
N ARG A 213 8.32 -6.48 -1.96
CA ARG A 213 9.46 -6.65 -2.88
C ARG A 213 10.34 -7.86 -2.55
N GLY A 214 9.90 -8.70 -1.62
CA GLY A 214 10.64 -9.92 -1.23
C GLY A 214 11.99 -9.63 -0.57
N ILE A 215 12.16 -8.44 0.01
CA ILE A 215 13.33 -8.09 0.81
C ILE A 215 13.31 -9.01 2.05
N SER A 216 14.44 -9.64 2.34
CA SER A 216 14.60 -10.52 3.48
C SER A 216 15.45 -9.87 4.56
N GLY A 217 15.20 -10.28 5.80
CA GLY A 217 16.01 -9.88 6.93
C GLY A 217 17.42 -10.42 6.85
N PHE A 218 18.29 -9.85 7.68
CA PHE A 218 19.67 -10.28 7.83
C PHE A 218 19.86 -10.77 9.27
N TRP A 219 20.54 -11.91 9.43
CA TRP A 219 20.81 -12.51 10.72
C TRP A 219 22.22 -13.08 10.73
N GLN A 220 23.03 -12.67 11.72
CA GLN A 220 24.39 -13.15 11.88
C GLN A 220 24.68 -13.34 13.38
N GLU A 221 24.97 -14.57 13.77
CA GLU A 221 25.33 -14.94 15.14
C GLU A 221 26.83 -14.81 15.41
N ASP A 222 27.19 -14.76 16.68
CA ASP A 222 28.55 -14.83 17.21
C ASP A 222 29.59 -13.99 16.49
N THR A 223 29.18 -12.78 16.11
CA THR A 223 30.01 -11.86 15.33
C THR A 223 30.65 -10.84 16.24
N CYS A 224 31.98 -10.77 16.21
CA CYS A 224 32.72 -9.65 16.78
C CYS A 224 32.74 -8.52 15.76
N ILE A 225 32.28 -7.33 16.14
CA ILE A 225 32.30 -6.14 15.29
C ILE A 225 33.49 -5.28 15.71
N PRO A 226 34.57 -5.16 14.90
CA PRO A 226 35.71 -4.33 15.24
C PRO A 226 35.31 -2.86 15.49
N ALA A 227 36.04 -2.18 16.38
CA ALA A 227 35.95 -0.73 16.54
C ALA A 227 36.10 0.00 15.18
N GLY A 228 35.28 1.02 14.94
CA GLY A 228 35.31 1.75 13.66
C GLY A 228 34.81 0.95 12.45
N THR A 229 34.18 -0.21 12.67
CA THR A 229 33.51 -0.93 11.57
C THR A 229 32.43 -0.06 11.00
N THR A 230 32.59 0.23 9.72
CA THR A 230 31.57 0.87 8.91
C THR A 230 30.72 -0.24 8.29
N VAL A 231 29.45 -0.32 8.69
CA VAL A 231 28.51 -1.19 7.98
C VAL A 231 28.05 -0.44 6.74
N SER A 232 28.37 -1.00 5.58
CA SER A 232 27.83 -0.53 4.31
C SER A 232 26.40 -1.04 4.22
N ILE A 233 25.43 -0.19 4.58
CA ILE A 233 24.03 -0.48 4.31
C ILE A 233 23.88 -0.38 2.79
N PRO A 234 23.36 -1.41 2.10
CA PRO A 234 23.49 -1.55 0.65
C PRO A 234 22.86 -0.41 -0.17
N TYR A 235 22.16 0.55 0.46
CA TYR A 235 21.46 1.62 -0.25
C TYR A 235 21.56 3.02 0.38
N VAL A 236 22.17 3.24 1.57
CA VAL A 236 22.58 4.59 2.03
C VAL A 236 23.78 4.52 2.97
N GLY A 237 24.90 5.07 2.51
CA GLY A 237 25.95 5.61 3.36
C GLY A 237 26.71 4.62 4.25
N LYS A 238 27.75 5.16 4.85
CA LYS A 238 28.59 4.49 5.83
C LYS A 238 28.01 4.81 7.22
N THR A 239 27.48 3.82 7.94
CA THR A 239 27.15 3.99 9.37
C THR A 239 28.29 3.44 10.20
N GLU A 240 28.84 4.27 11.08
CA GLU A 240 29.80 3.84 12.08
C GLU A 240 29.07 3.14 13.23
N VAL A 241 29.59 1.98 13.61
CA VAL A 241 29.13 1.26 14.78
C VAL A 241 29.61 2.02 16.03
N PRO A 242 28.72 2.34 17.00
CA PRO A 242 29.10 3.10 18.19
C PRO A 242 30.26 2.47 18.97
N ASP A 243 31.15 3.29 19.51
CA ASP A 243 32.38 2.84 20.20
C ASP A 243 32.14 1.86 21.36
N ARG A 244 30.96 1.81 21.95
CA ARG A 244 30.61 0.86 23.03
C ARG A 244 30.53 -0.60 22.57
N PHE A 245 30.52 -0.84 21.25
CA PHE A 245 30.56 -2.17 20.64
C PHE A 245 31.94 -2.55 20.10
N SER A 246 32.92 -1.66 20.29
CA SER A 246 34.32 -1.84 19.88
C SER A 246 35.05 -2.97 20.58
N ASP A 247 34.46 -3.55 21.64
CA ASP A 247 35.09 -4.64 22.37
C ASP A 247 35.13 -5.89 21.48
N PRO A 248 36.29 -6.23 20.90
CA PRO A 248 36.40 -7.33 19.94
C PRO A 248 36.31 -8.69 20.63
N SER A 249 36.29 -8.71 21.97
CA SER A 249 36.39 -9.91 22.79
C SER A 249 35.04 -10.53 23.15
N SER A 250 33.92 -9.85 22.89
CA SER A 250 32.58 -10.31 23.23
C SER A 250 31.74 -10.49 21.96
N PRO A 251 31.26 -11.71 21.65
CA PRO A 251 30.43 -11.95 20.47
C PRO A 251 29.02 -11.35 20.62
N TYR A 252 28.44 -10.93 19.49
CA TYR A 252 27.06 -10.41 19.40
C TYR A 252 26.30 -11.09 18.28
N THR A 253 24.97 -11.12 18.40
CA THR A 253 24.08 -11.42 17.28
C THR A 253 23.58 -10.13 16.64
N VAL A 254 23.83 -9.97 15.35
CA VAL A 254 23.29 -8.87 14.54
C VAL A 254 22.01 -9.32 13.87
N ARG A 255 20.93 -8.55 14.07
CA ARG A 255 19.63 -8.81 13.45
C ARG A 255 19.08 -7.57 12.75
N ILE A 256 18.72 -7.75 11.48
CA ILE A 256 17.88 -6.85 10.69
C ILE A 256 16.57 -7.59 10.42
N SER A 257 15.46 -7.12 11.01
CA SER A 257 14.16 -7.76 10.85
C SER A 257 13.06 -6.75 10.54
N GLU A 258 12.13 -7.13 9.68
CA GLU A 258 10.95 -6.32 9.37
C GLU A 258 10.07 -6.16 10.63
N ILE A 259 9.60 -4.95 10.85
CA ILE A 259 8.64 -4.58 11.87
C ILE A 259 7.26 -4.76 11.26
N LEU A 260 6.53 -5.76 11.74
CA LEU A 260 5.22 -6.15 11.20
C LEU A 260 4.04 -5.66 12.05
N SER A 261 4.26 -4.74 12.98
CA SER A 261 3.17 -4.21 13.79
C SER A 261 3.44 -2.78 14.26
N LEU A 262 2.36 -2.01 14.40
CA LEU A 262 2.41 -0.65 14.91
C LEU A 262 2.92 -0.61 16.35
N LYS A 263 2.48 -1.53 17.20
CA LYS A 263 2.93 -1.60 18.60
C LYS A 263 4.44 -1.80 18.66
N ARG A 264 4.97 -2.69 17.82
CA ARG A 264 6.42 -2.90 17.72
C ARG A 264 7.13 -1.66 17.19
N LEU A 265 6.59 -0.99 16.17
CA LEU A 265 7.16 0.24 15.62
C LEU A 265 7.24 1.36 16.67
N ILE A 266 6.18 1.55 17.45
CA ILE A 266 6.14 2.54 18.54
C ILE A 266 7.12 2.14 19.65
N TYR A 267 7.14 0.87 20.05
CA TYR A 267 8.08 0.36 21.06
C TYR A 267 9.53 0.65 20.65
N GLU A 268 9.91 0.37 19.41
CA GLU A 268 11.27 0.65 18.93
C GLU A 268 11.55 2.15 18.83
N GLY A 269 10.55 2.94 18.44
CA GLY A 269 10.62 4.40 18.50
C GLY A 269 10.92 4.94 19.90
N GLN A 270 10.34 4.33 20.94
CA GLN A 270 10.60 4.64 22.34
C GLN A 270 12.02 4.23 22.76
N GLN A 271 12.48 3.04 22.37
CA GLN A 271 13.85 2.58 22.67
C GLN A 271 14.91 3.49 22.02
N LEU A 272 14.62 4.01 20.83
CA LEU A 272 15.51 4.90 20.07
C LEU A 272 15.35 6.40 20.42
N GLY A 273 14.36 6.76 21.24
CA GLY A 273 14.08 8.15 21.62
C GLY A 273 13.74 9.07 20.44
N ASN A 274 13.01 8.58 19.43
CA ASN A 274 12.71 9.33 18.20
C ASN A 274 11.26 9.88 18.14
N CYS A 275 10.91 10.56 17.05
CA CYS A 275 9.60 11.23 16.89
C CYS A 275 8.38 10.29 16.88
N LEU A 276 8.56 8.97 16.87
CA LEU A 276 7.48 7.98 17.00
C LEU A 276 6.96 7.87 18.43
N GLN A 277 7.69 8.41 19.41
CA GLN A 277 7.35 8.30 20.83
C GLN A 277 6.02 8.99 21.18
N ASP A 278 5.79 10.23 20.73
CA ASP A 278 4.69 11.07 21.25
C ASP A 278 3.86 11.82 20.20
N ARG A 279 4.18 11.71 18.90
CA ARG A 279 3.46 12.46 17.86
C ARG A 279 2.51 11.56 17.08
N ARG A 280 1.21 11.70 17.35
CA ARG A 280 0.11 11.06 16.60
C ARG A 280 0.30 11.27 15.09
N ASP A 281 0.62 12.49 14.66
CA ASP A 281 0.84 12.82 13.24
C ASP A 281 2.03 12.07 12.64
N SER A 282 3.07 11.78 13.44
CA SER A 282 4.19 10.97 12.98
C SER A 282 3.73 9.52 12.85
N GLN A 283 3.18 8.91 13.90
CA GLN A 283 2.67 7.53 13.87
C GLN A 283 1.70 7.28 12.70
N MET A 284 0.80 8.22 12.45
CA MET A 284 -0.13 8.19 11.31
C MET A 284 0.58 8.09 9.96
N LYS A 285 1.65 8.86 9.72
CA LYS A 285 2.44 8.79 8.48
C LYS A 285 3.07 7.43 8.28
N TYR A 286 3.55 6.79 9.34
CA TYR A 286 4.13 5.46 9.26
C TYR A 286 3.08 4.39 8.99
N ILE A 287 1.94 4.44 9.68
CA ILE A 287 0.80 3.54 9.44
C ILE A 287 0.32 3.66 8.00
N GLN A 288 0.20 4.89 7.50
CA GLN A 288 -0.19 5.14 6.12
C GLN A 288 0.78 4.46 5.15
N ARG A 289 2.08 4.68 5.30
CA ARG A 289 3.08 4.08 4.41
C ARG A 289 3.11 2.55 4.47
N ALA A 290 2.94 1.97 5.66
CA ALA A 290 2.79 0.52 5.82
C ALA A 290 1.54 -0.02 5.11
N ARG A 291 0.36 0.59 5.35
CA ARG A 291 -0.91 0.20 4.71
C ARG A 291 -0.87 0.36 3.21
N GLN A 292 -0.24 1.42 2.73
CA GLN A 292 -0.06 1.72 1.31
C GLN A 292 1.00 0.83 0.66
N ARG A 293 1.72 0.02 1.45
CA ARG A 293 2.86 -0.80 1.02
C ARG A 293 3.92 0.03 0.26
N SER A 294 3.92 1.34 0.49
CA SER A 294 4.87 2.31 -0.09
C SER A 294 6.15 2.38 0.74
N SER A 295 6.11 1.90 1.99
CA SER A 295 7.30 1.63 2.77
C SER A 295 7.14 0.42 3.68
N SER A 296 8.25 -0.28 3.91
CA SER A 296 8.39 -1.25 5.00
C SER A 296 9.34 -0.70 6.06
N PHE A 297 9.16 -1.13 7.31
CA PHE A 297 9.95 -0.68 8.44
C PHE A 297 10.76 -1.83 9.00
N TRP A 298 12.02 -1.57 9.34
CA TRP A 298 12.97 -2.60 9.71
C TRP A 298 13.75 -2.14 10.94
N SER A 299 14.04 -3.10 11.80
CA SER A 299 14.81 -2.91 13.02
C SER A 299 16.22 -3.44 12.84
N LEU A 300 17.23 -2.61 13.12
CA LEU A 300 18.59 -3.09 13.35
C LEU A 300 18.82 -3.21 14.86
N THR A 301 19.09 -4.44 15.31
CA THR A 301 19.36 -4.76 16.72
C THR A 301 20.65 -5.54 16.86
N PHE A 302 21.36 -5.29 17.95
CA PHE A 302 22.46 -6.12 18.43
C PHE A 302 22.02 -6.82 19.70
N VAL A 303 22.28 -8.12 19.80
CA VAL A 303 21.91 -8.95 20.96
C VAL A 303 23.17 -9.50 21.59
N ARG A 304 23.31 -9.32 22.91
CA ARG A 304 24.39 -9.88 23.73
C ARG A 304 23.79 -10.62 24.91
N GLY A 305 23.83 -11.96 24.90
CA GLY A 305 23.12 -12.75 25.91
C GLY A 305 21.62 -12.45 25.89
N THR A 306 21.09 -11.89 26.99
CA THR A 306 19.67 -11.46 27.10
C THR A 306 19.46 -9.99 26.80
N GLU A 307 20.52 -9.21 26.61
CA GLU A 307 20.44 -7.77 26.37
C GLU A 307 20.22 -7.50 24.88
N VAL A 308 19.21 -6.68 24.56
CA VAL A 308 18.88 -6.27 23.19
C VAL A 308 19.09 -4.77 23.06
N GLU A 309 20.00 -4.37 22.18
CA GLU A 309 20.29 -2.97 21.89
C GLU A 309 19.75 -2.57 20.51
N TYR A 310 18.83 -1.61 20.50
CA TYR A 310 18.23 -1.03 19.30
C TYR A 310 19.17 0.02 18.70
N GLN A 311 19.64 -0.22 17.46
CA GLN A 311 20.63 0.65 16.82
C GLN A 311 19.99 1.71 15.95
N CYS A 312 19.09 1.30 15.05
CA CYS A 312 18.38 2.22 14.19
C CYS A 312 17.08 1.62 13.67
N LEU A 313 16.21 2.53 13.23
CA LEU A 313 15.01 2.21 12.49
C LEU A 313 15.24 2.53 11.03
N ILE A 314 15.05 1.53 10.19
CA ILE A 314 15.27 1.59 8.75
C ILE A 314 13.89 1.64 8.09
N GLU A 315 13.66 2.67 7.29
CA GLU A 315 12.47 2.78 6.46
C GLU A 315 12.87 2.47 5.02
N VAL A 316 12.22 1.52 4.36
CA VAL A 316 12.51 1.17 2.98
C VAL A 316 11.35 1.62 2.11
N TRP A 317 11.57 2.62 1.25
CA TRP A 317 10.58 3.12 0.30
C TRP A 317 10.55 2.24 -0.94
N HIS A 318 9.35 1.81 -1.32
CA HIS A 318 9.10 0.95 -2.47
C HIS A 318 8.64 1.79 -3.67
N LEU A 319 9.58 2.28 -4.47
CA LEU A 319 9.28 3.11 -5.64
C LEU A 319 9.17 2.27 -6.92
N ARG A 320 8.66 2.89 -7.99
CA ARG A 320 8.57 2.25 -9.31
C ARG A 320 9.94 1.84 -9.88
N ARG A 321 10.97 2.65 -9.65
CA ARG A 321 12.32 2.44 -10.21
C ARG A 321 13.27 1.67 -9.29
N GLY A 322 12.78 1.13 -8.18
CA GLY A 322 13.57 0.41 -7.19
C GLY A 322 13.25 0.83 -5.76
N ASN A 323 13.98 0.26 -4.80
CA ASN A 323 13.82 0.59 -3.39
C ASN A 323 14.80 1.71 -3.00
N ILE A 324 14.35 2.64 -2.17
CA ILE A 324 15.23 3.63 -1.51
C ILE A 324 15.21 3.35 -0.01
N ILE A 325 16.38 3.26 0.60
CA ILE A 325 16.48 3.12 2.05
C ILE A 325 16.59 4.50 2.69
N HIS A 326 15.79 4.75 3.72
CA HIS A 326 15.87 5.90 4.60
C HIS A 326 16.23 5.43 5.99
N GLN A 327 17.46 5.71 6.42
CA GLN A 327 17.86 5.46 7.79
C GLN A 327 17.37 6.61 8.68
N ARG A 328 16.58 6.28 9.71
CA ARG A 328 16.37 7.18 10.84
C ARG A 328 17.27 6.72 11.97
N THR A 329 18.49 7.25 11.94
CA THR A 329 19.48 7.03 12.99
C THR A 329 18.92 7.51 14.32
N ALA A 330 19.23 6.77 15.39
CA ALA A 330 19.12 7.29 16.75
C ALA A 330 19.75 8.68 16.77
N ALA A 331 19.00 9.65 17.29
CA ALA A 331 19.63 10.89 17.67
C ALA A 331 20.74 10.52 18.65
N LEU A 332 21.95 11.01 18.35
CA LEU A 332 22.91 11.46 19.35
C LEU A 332 22.20 12.43 20.31
N CYS A 333 21.29 11.93 21.14
CA CYS A 333 20.99 12.51 22.43
C CYS A 333 21.94 11.82 23.39
N LEU A 334 23.20 12.25 23.32
CA LEU A 334 24.07 12.22 24.49
C LEU A 334 23.27 12.87 25.62
N LYS A 335 22.66 12.05 26.48
CA LYS A 335 22.45 12.48 27.87
C LYS A 335 23.85 12.82 28.36
N PRO A 336 24.16 14.07 28.75
CA PRO A 336 25.36 14.27 29.54
C PRO A 336 25.18 13.42 30.81
N ALA A 337 25.95 12.35 30.89
CA ALA A 337 26.13 11.62 32.13
C ALA A 337 26.90 12.55 33.06
N HIS A 338 26.20 13.42 33.80
CA HIS A 338 26.54 13.96 35.11
C HIS A 338 25.45 14.96 35.56
N PRO A 339 24.91 14.86 36.79
CA PRO A 339 24.10 15.92 37.36
C PRO A 339 24.99 17.13 37.65
N CYS A 340 24.67 18.27 37.04
CA CYS A 340 25.30 19.54 37.40
C CYS A 340 24.89 19.90 38.85
N PRO A 341 25.82 20.31 39.73
CA PRO A 341 25.48 20.68 41.10
C PRO A 341 24.58 21.94 41.12
N PRO A 342 23.72 22.10 42.15
CA PRO A 342 22.68 23.11 42.19
C PRO A 342 23.23 24.49 42.62
N SER A 343 24.17 25.05 41.86
CA SER A 343 24.73 26.38 42.15
C SER A 343 24.78 27.35 40.96
N CYS A 344 24.13 27.02 39.84
CA CYS A 344 24.00 27.95 38.71
C CYS A 344 22.54 28.34 38.47
N ALA A 345 21.86 28.78 39.54
CA ALA A 345 20.61 29.51 39.45
C ALA A 345 20.91 31.01 39.62
N SER A 346 21.29 31.69 38.54
CA SER A 346 21.18 33.15 38.47
C SER A 346 21.30 33.63 37.03
N HIS A 347 20.32 34.45 36.64
CA HIS A 347 20.20 35.23 35.39
C HIS A 347 19.69 34.51 34.14
N ILE A 348 18.35 34.44 34.04
CA ILE A 348 17.68 34.68 32.75
C ILE A 348 16.64 35.78 32.95
N SER A 349 16.95 36.92 32.35
CA SER A 349 16.11 38.10 32.18
C SER A 349 14.88 37.75 31.33
N THR A 350 13.71 38.11 31.84
CA THR A 350 12.43 38.04 31.14
C THR A 350 12.34 39.17 30.11
N THR A 351 12.32 38.85 28.83
CA THR A 351 11.75 39.74 27.79
C THR A 351 10.72 38.98 26.97
N LYS A 352 9.45 39.38 27.14
CA LYS A 352 8.28 38.95 26.36
C LYS A 352 8.40 39.46 24.91
N PRO A 353 8.03 38.66 23.89
CA PRO A 353 7.78 39.21 22.57
C PRO A 353 6.36 39.80 22.49
N THR A 354 6.29 41.06 22.12
CA THR A 354 5.08 41.83 21.85
C THR A 354 4.39 41.34 20.58
N ARG A 355 3.08 41.14 20.70
CA ARG A 355 2.11 40.80 19.66
C ARG A 355 2.02 41.96 18.65
N LYS A 356 2.47 41.78 17.42
CA LYS A 356 2.21 42.73 16.32
C LYS A 356 0.89 42.38 15.62
N THR A 357 0.01 43.37 15.63
CA THR A 357 -1.31 43.40 15.01
C THR A 357 -1.19 43.53 13.49
N THR A 358 -1.89 42.67 12.76
CA THR A 358 -2.09 42.72 11.31
C THR A 358 -2.99 43.91 10.93
N PRO A 359 -2.64 44.74 9.92
CA PRO A 359 -3.62 45.61 9.27
C PRO A 359 -4.32 44.88 8.11
N LEU A 360 -5.63 45.05 8.05
CA LEU A 360 -6.53 44.56 7.02
C LEU A 360 -6.23 45.22 5.66
N LEU A 361 -6.24 44.42 4.59
CA LEU A 361 -6.23 44.87 3.20
C LEU A 361 -7.62 45.42 2.81
N PRO A 362 -7.71 46.49 2.01
CA PRO A 362 -8.97 46.93 1.42
C PRO A 362 -9.30 46.17 0.12
N GLU A 363 -10.60 45.95 -0.08
CA GLU A 363 -11.24 45.25 -1.21
C GLU A 363 -11.02 45.94 -2.58
N PRO A 364 -11.10 45.18 -3.70
CA PRO A 364 -10.97 45.73 -5.05
C PRO A 364 -12.29 46.30 -5.58
N HIS A 365 -12.22 47.54 -6.05
CA HIS A 365 -13.27 48.17 -6.86
C HIS A 365 -13.26 47.62 -8.30
N TRP A 366 -14.45 47.27 -8.79
CA TRP A 366 -14.75 47.03 -10.19
C TRP A 366 -15.00 48.36 -10.91
N ALA A 367 -14.40 48.57 -12.09
CA ALA A 367 -14.97 49.42 -13.14
C ALA A 367 -14.28 49.22 -14.51
N THR A 368 -15.15 48.92 -15.50
CA THR A 368 -15.07 49.03 -16.97
C THR A 368 -14.01 48.24 -17.74
#